data_AF-A0A950DZD5-F1
#
_entry.id   AF-A0A950DZD5-F1
#
_cell.length_a   1.000
_cell.length_b   1.000
_cell.length_c   1.000
_cell.angle_alpha   90.00
_cell.angle_beta   90.00
_cell.angle_gamma   90.00
#
_symmetry.space_group_name_H-M   'P 1'
#
loop_
_entity.id
_entity.type
_entity.pdbx_description
1 polymer ?
#
loop_
_entity_poly.entity_id
_entity_poly.type
_entity_poly.pdbx_seq_one_letter_code
_entity_poly.pdbx_strand_id
1 'polypeptide(L)' 'MTQTDSKDLADRLEQEADKLESRNQELGQRTEDVAQEWQSKRRDPNVPGAPPDDDEDHDDDDGHEGDGWDDPDEDEDEDE' A
#
# COMPACT_ATOMS: atom_id res chain seq x y z
N MET A 1 38.53 8.74 -10.28
CA MET A 1 37.62 7.66 -9.86
C MET A 1 38.03 6.43 -10.64
N THR A 2 38.59 5.42 -9.97
CA THR A 2 39.05 4.20 -10.61
C THR A 2 37.86 3.26 -10.81
N GLN A 3 37.94 2.38 -11.80
CA GLN A 3 36.88 1.43 -12.13
C GLN A 3 36.51 0.49 -10.96
N THR A 4 37.41 0.36 -9.98
CA THR A 4 37.21 -0.38 -8.73
C THR A 4 36.14 0.27 -7.83
N ASP A 5 36.19 1.60 -7.63
CA ASP A 5 35.18 2.34 -6.83
C ASP A 5 33.76 2.15 -7.36
N SER A 6 33.60 2.08 -8.69
CA SER A 6 32.30 1.87 -9.33
C SER A 6 31.76 0.46 -9.09
N LYS A 7 32.64 -0.54 -9.01
CA LYS A 7 32.25 -1.92 -8.78
C LYS A 7 31.85 -2.14 -7.32
N ASP A 8 32.66 -1.62 -6.39
CA ASP A 8 32.36 -1.67 -4.95
C ASP A 8 31.06 -0.93 -4.60
N LEU A 9 30.69 0.11 -5.34
CA LEU A 9 29.42 0.80 -5.17
C LEU A 9 28.26 -0.04 -5.72
N ALA A 10 28.41 -0.65 -6.89
CA ALA A 10 27.37 -1.50 -7.48
C ALA A 10 27.05 -2.70 -6.57
N ASP A 11 28.08 -3.40 -6.08
CA ASP A 11 27.92 -4.57 -5.20
C ASP A 11 27.20 -4.19 -3.88
N ARG A 12 27.44 -2.97 -3.37
CA ARG A 12 26.75 -2.45 -2.17
C ARG A 12 25.29 -2.14 -2.44
N LEU A 13 24.99 -1.50 -3.56
CA LEU A 13 23.61 -1.16 -3.94
C LEU A 13 22.78 -2.41 -4.20
N GLU A 14 23.36 -3.45 -4.81
CA GLU A 14 22.70 -4.74 -5.01
C GLU A 14 22.34 -5.39 -3.66
N GLN A 15 23.29 -5.44 -2.72
CA GLN A 15 23.03 -5.94 -1.37
C GLN A 15 21.95 -5.14 -0.62
N GLU A 16 21.93 -3.82 -0.78
CA GLU A 16 20.90 -2.97 -0.17
C GLU A 16 19.53 -3.22 -0.80
N ALA A 17 19.47 -3.41 -2.13
CA ALA A 17 18.23 -3.74 -2.84
C ALA A 17 17.66 -5.07 -2.37
N ASP A 18 18.49 -6.13 -2.31
CA ASP A 18 18.07 -7.45 -1.82
C ASP A 18 17.54 -7.39 -0.38
N LYS A 19 18.23 -6.61 0.48
CA LYS A 19 17.80 -6.42 1.86
C LYS A 19 16.48 -5.66 1.94
N LEU A 20 16.27 -4.68 1.07
CA LEU A 20 15.03 -3.91 1.04
C LEU A 20 13.87 -4.78 0.55
N GLU A 21 14.09 -5.57 -0.50
CA GLU A 21 13.11 -6.51 -1.05
C GLU A 21 12.68 -7.53 0.01
N SER A 22 13.64 -8.17 0.68
CA SER A 22 13.35 -9.14 1.75
C SER A 22 12.52 -8.51 2.88
N ARG A 23 12.85 -7.29 3.29
CA ARG A 23 12.08 -6.57 4.33
C ARG A 23 10.69 -6.18 3.85
N ASN A 24 10.54 -5.79 2.59
CA ASN A 24 9.24 -5.46 2.01
C ASN A 24 8.33 -6.69 2.03
N GLN A 25 8.86 -7.84 1.61
CA GLN A 25 8.13 -9.10 1.59
C GLN A 25 7.70 -9.55 3.00
N GLU A 26 8.60 -9.44 4.00
CA GLU A 26 8.28 -9.72 5.42
C GLU A 26 7.16 -8.79 5.95
N LEU A 27 7.22 -7.49 5.63
CA LEU A 27 6.22 -6.53 6.07
C LEU A 27 4.87 -6.74 5.38
N GLY A 28 4.87 -7.09 4.08
CA GLY A 28 3.67 -7.44 3.34
C GLY A 28 2.95 -8.60 4.00
N GLN A 29 3.67 -9.68 4.30
CA GLN A 29 3.10 -10.86 4.94
C GLN A 29 2.53 -10.55 6.33
N ARG A 30 3.27 -9.80 7.16
CA ARG A 30 2.76 -9.39 8.48
C ARG A 30 1.51 -8.51 8.40
N THR A 31 1.47 -7.60 7.42
CA THR A 31 0.31 -6.74 7.19
C THR A 31 -0.91 -7.57 6.82
N GLU A 32 -0.72 -8.56 5.95
CA GLU A 32 -1.79 -9.46 5.52
C GLU A 32 -2.31 -10.32 6.68
N ASP A 33 -1.41 -10.92 7.46
CA ASP A 33 -1.77 -11.72 8.65
C ASP A 33 -2.58 -10.89 9.66
N VAL A 34 -2.12 -9.67 9.95
CA VAL A 34 -2.81 -8.75 10.85
C VAL A 34 -4.16 -8.36 10.26
N ALA A 35 -4.24 -8.02 8.98
CA ALA A 35 -5.51 -7.67 8.33
C ALA A 35 -6.53 -8.80 8.42
N GLN A 36 -6.13 -10.05 8.17
CA GLN A 36 -6.98 -11.23 8.31
C GLN A 36 -7.45 -11.43 9.75
N GLU A 37 -6.57 -11.28 10.73
CA GLU A 37 -6.92 -11.37 12.16
C GLU A 37 -7.93 -10.29 12.55
N TRP A 38 -7.73 -9.05 12.10
CA TRP A 38 -8.64 -7.94 12.33
C TRP A 38 -10.01 -8.19 11.70
N GLN A 39 -10.07 -8.66 10.46
CA GLN A 39 -11.32 -9.02 9.79
C GLN A 39 -12.06 -10.14 10.53
N SER A 40 -11.34 -11.16 11.02
CA SER A 40 -11.92 -12.23 11.81
C SER A 40 -12.49 -11.72 13.12
N LYS A 41 -11.79 -10.83 13.83
CA LYS A 41 -12.25 -10.22 15.08
C LYS A 41 -13.43 -9.28 14.87
N ARG A 42 -13.46 -8.56 13.76
CA ARG A 42 -14.56 -7.66 13.40
C ARG A 42 -15.87 -8.41 13.18
N ARG A 43 -15.80 -9.66 12.71
CA ARG A 43 -16.95 -10.55 12.51
C ARG A 43 -17.32 -11.38 13.75
N ASP A 44 -16.59 -11.24 14.85
CA ASP A 44 -16.91 -11.96 16.08
C ASP A 44 -17.75 -11.07 17.01
N PRO A 45 -19.05 -11.36 17.21
CA PRO A 45 -19.92 -10.55 18.06
C PRO A 45 -19.53 -10.60 19.55
N ASN A 46 -18.65 -11.54 19.95
CA ASN A 46 -18.12 -11.60 21.30
C ASN A 46 -16.94 -10.64 21.51
N VAL A 47 -16.37 -10.06 20.44
CA VAL A 47 -15.31 -9.06 20.54
C VAL A 47 -15.92 -7.70 20.91
N PRO A 48 -15.52 -7.09 22.03
CA PRO A 48 -16.07 -5.79 22.44
C PRO A 48 -15.83 -4.71 21.38
N GLY A 49 -16.92 -4.06 20.94
CA GLY A 49 -16.86 -3.01 19.91
C GLY A 49 -16.84 -3.54 18.47
N ALA A 50 -16.97 -4.85 18.24
CA ALA A 50 -17.30 -5.37 16.92
C ALA A 50 -18.67 -4.79 16.47
N PRO A 51 -18.81 -4.40 15.19
CA PRO A 51 -20.11 -4.05 14.65
C PRO A 51 -21.06 -5.25 14.77
N PRO A 52 -22.36 -5.02 14.97
CA PRO A 52 -23.34 -6.10 14.96
C PRO A 52 -23.27 -6.86 13.62
N ASP A 53 -23.58 -8.16 13.65
CA ASP A 53 -23.73 -8.97 12.44
C ASP A 53 -24.91 -8.43 11.64
N ASP A 54 -24.65 -7.51 10.70
CA ASP A 54 -25.62 -7.13 9.68
C ASP A 54 -25.69 -8.27 8.64
N ASP A 55 -26.73 -9.10 8.75
CA ASP A 55 -27.19 -10.06 7.73
C ASP A 55 -27.84 -9.33 6.52
N GLU A 56 -27.30 -8.19 6.09
CA GLU A 56 -27.79 -7.44 4.92
C GLU A 56 -26.63 -7.17 3.94
N ASP A 57 -26.95 -7.39 2.66
CA ASP A 57 -26.05 -7.34 1.51
C ASP A 57 -25.03 -6.20 1.57
N HIS A 58 -23.78 -6.58 1.31
CA HIS A 58 -22.67 -5.68 1.09
C HIS A 58 -22.83 -4.96 -0.25
N ASP A 59 -23.64 -3.90 -0.27
CA ASP A 59 -23.37 -2.77 -1.17
C ASP A 59 -22.14 -2.05 -0.59
N ASP A 60 -20.95 -2.37 -1.12
CA ASP A 60 -19.77 -1.51 -1.08
C ASP A 60 -20.11 -0.17 -1.76
N ASP A 61 -20.88 0.68 -1.09
CA ASP A 61 -20.92 2.11 -1.38
C ASP A 61 -19.70 2.73 -0.70
N ASP A 62 -18.54 2.57 -1.35
CA ASP A 62 -17.36 3.40 -1.09
C ASP A 62 -17.71 4.81 -1.56
N GLY A 63 -18.46 5.53 -0.72
CA GLY A 63 -18.86 6.91 -0.89
C GLY A 63 -17.68 7.87 -0.79
N HIS A 64 -16.70 7.72 -1.67
CA HIS A 64 -15.66 8.71 -1.90
C HIS A 64 -16.15 9.73 -2.94
N GLU A 65 -17.18 10.50 -2.57
CA GLU A 65 -17.45 11.78 -3.20
C GLU A 65 -16.55 12.86 -2.56
N GLY A 66 -15.61 13.40 -3.34
CA GLY A 66 -14.77 14.55 -3.00
C GLY A 66 -13.34 14.14 -2.62
N ASP A 67 -12.30 14.41 -3.39
CA ASP A 67 -12.05 15.56 -4.29
C ASP A 67 -11.49 15.04 -5.62
N GLY A 68 -12.11 15.48 -6.72
CA GLY A 68 -11.43 15.51 -8.00
C GLY A 68 -10.19 16.38 -7.84
N TRP A 69 -9.02 15.80 -8.02
CA TRP A 69 -7.82 16.57 -8.29
C TRP A 69 -8.05 17.26 -9.63
N ASP A 70 -8.52 18.50 -9.56
CA ASP A 70 -8.51 19.45 -10.66
C ASP A 70 -7.04 19.60 -11.04
N ASP A 71 -6.60 18.89 -12.09
CA ASP A 71 -5.26 18.99 -12.64
C ASP A 71 -5.22 20.29 -13.44
N PRO A 72 -4.59 21.37 -12.94
CA PRO A 72 -4.70 22.69 -13.56
C PRO A 72 -3.70 22.87 -14.72
N ASP A 73 -3.03 21.81 -15.16
CA ASP A 73 -1.93 21.85 -16.13
C ASP A 73 -2.33 21.34 -17.53
N GLU A 74 -3.63 21.29 -17.85
CA GLU A 74 -4.12 20.92 -19.20
C GLU A 74 -4.33 22.13 -20.14
N ASP A 75 -3.69 23.27 -19.86
CA ASP A 75 -3.60 24.43 -20.77
C ASP A 75 -2.13 24.64 -21.24
N GLU A 76 -1.56 23.67 -21.95
CA GLU A 76 -0.37 23.90 -22.80
C GLU A 76 -0.73 23.78 -24.29
N ASP A 77 -0.86 24.95 -24.91
CA ASP A 77 -0.52 25.26 -26.30
C ASP A 77 -1.31 24.60 -27.44
N GLU A 78 -2.50 25.15 -27.73
CA GLU A 78 -3.03 25.19 -29.10
C GLU A 78 -3.38 26.64 -29.46
N ASP A 79 -2.51 27.30 -30.23
CA ASP A 79 -2.96 28.10 -31.38
C ASP A 79 -1.76 28.48 -32.29
N GLU A 80 -1.95 28.15 -33.57
CA GLU A 80 -1.06 28.29 -34.75
C GLU A 80 -0.72 29.73 -35.17
#